data_AF-A0A2V5ME63-F1
#
_entry.id   AF-A0A2V5ME63-F1
#
_cell.length_a   1.000
_cell.length_b   1.000
_cell.length_c   1.000
_cell.angle_alpha   90.00
_cell.angle_beta   90.00
_cell.angle_gamma   90.00
#
_symmetry.space_group_name_H-M   'P 1'
#
loop_
_entity.id
_entity.type
_entity.pdbx_description
1 polymer ?
#
loop_
_entity_poly.entity_id
_entity_poly.type
_entity_poly.pdbx_seq_one_letter_code
_entity_poly.pdbx_strand_id
1 'polypeptide(L)'
;MQGDDHYYENQRGKGFVEKTAANFPKTPWGAMCAQFFDFNQDGLLDLFVTDMHSDMTKGQTMEALGFRLEMEKTKSEKFCAIQWTEEYLQGSSNNIFGNAFYQNLGHGKFEEVSDLLGVETYWPWGASVGDLNADGYEDIFVTAGMGYPFRYGNNSVLLNEGGKRFFDSEFLLGVEPRKDRRTEKFWFALECDGADKQHPECAGQSGKVTLMGALSSRSSAIFDLDDDGDLDIVTNELNDRPQILISDLTQRKPIHFLKIKLIGTKSNRDGLGATVKVRAGDRVLTQYYNGKSGYLSQSSLPLYFGLGDATKVDAIEVRWPSGKRQVVVKDLPINRLMRITESDN
;
A
#
# COMPACT_ATOMS: atom_id res chain seq x y z
N MET A 1 -18.55 5.09 -0.71
CA MET A 1 -17.23 5.73 -0.65
C MET A 1 -17.16 6.63 -1.86
N GLN A 2 -17.78 7.80 -1.79
CA GLN A 2 -17.79 8.80 -2.84
C GLN A 2 -17.78 10.15 -2.14
N GLY A 3 -16.91 11.05 -2.57
CA GLY A 3 -16.79 12.39 -2.03
C GLY A 3 -15.34 12.86 -2.01
N ASP A 4 -15.16 14.17 -1.85
CA ASP A 4 -13.83 14.75 -1.72
C ASP A 4 -13.13 14.17 -0.49
N ASP A 5 -11.89 13.69 -0.67
CA ASP A 5 -11.07 13.44 0.52
C ASP A 5 -10.69 14.75 1.20
N HIS A 6 -10.66 14.71 2.52
CA HIS A 6 -10.36 15.87 3.35
C HIS A 6 -9.19 15.60 4.29
N TYR A 7 -8.23 16.53 4.30
CA TYR A 7 -7.15 16.59 5.27
C TYR A 7 -7.50 17.53 6.43
N TYR A 8 -7.46 16.98 7.64
CA TYR A 8 -7.68 17.72 8.88
C TYR A 8 -6.45 17.67 9.78
N GLU A 9 -5.94 18.84 10.14
CA GLU A 9 -4.78 18.96 11.02
C GLU A 9 -5.21 19.04 12.49
N ASN A 10 -4.71 18.10 13.30
CA ASN A 10 -4.93 18.09 14.75
C ASN A 10 -4.23 19.29 15.43
N GLN A 11 -5.01 20.14 16.07
CA GLN A 11 -4.54 21.27 16.88
C GLN A 11 -4.14 20.84 18.29
N ARG A 12 -3.26 19.83 18.39
CA ARG A 12 -2.71 19.30 19.66
C ARG A 12 -3.79 18.93 20.68
N GLY A 13 -4.85 18.28 20.21
CA GLY A 13 -5.98 17.83 21.04
C GLY A 13 -7.05 18.90 21.31
N LYS A 14 -6.91 20.12 20.78
CA LYS A 14 -7.95 21.17 20.91
C LYS A 14 -9.07 21.05 19.89
N GLY A 15 -8.81 20.36 18.77
CA GLY A 15 -9.74 20.22 17.66
C GLY A 15 -8.99 19.95 16.37
N PHE A 16 -9.73 19.97 15.26
CA PHE A 16 -9.23 19.75 13.92
C PHE A 16 -9.51 20.96 13.03
N VAL A 17 -8.56 21.29 12.17
CA VAL A 17 -8.72 22.37 11.18
C VAL A 17 -8.59 21.75 9.79
N GLU A 18 -9.59 21.98 8.96
CA GLU A 18 -9.58 21.62 7.55
C GLU A 18 -8.45 22.38 6.84
N LYS A 19 -7.60 21.65 6.11
CA LYS A 19 -6.42 22.20 5.44
C LYS A 19 -6.18 21.61 4.04
N THR A 20 -7.17 20.94 3.44
CA THR A 20 -6.99 20.22 2.17
C THR A 20 -6.50 21.15 1.08
N ALA A 21 -7.24 22.23 0.79
CA ALA A 21 -6.89 23.17 -0.28
C ALA A 21 -5.61 23.96 -0.01
N ALA A 22 -5.15 24.04 1.25
CA ALA A 22 -3.90 24.69 1.60
C ALA A 22 -2.67 23.81 1.36
N ASN A 23 -2.86 22.49 1.37
CA ASN A 23 -1.78 21.50 1.39
C ASN A 23 -1.71 20.67 0.10
N PHE A 24 -2.86 20.36 -0.51
CA PHE A 24 -3.00 19.44 -1.63
C PHE A 24 -3.61 20.15 -2.84
N PRO A 25 -3.04 19.97 -4.04
CA PRO A 25 -3.56 20.61 -5.25
C PRO A 25 -4.87 19.98 -5.73
N LYS A 26 -5.05 18.67 -5.52
CA LYS A 26 -6.23 17.85 -5.82
C LYS A 26 -6.29 16.69 -4.85
N THR A 27 -7.45 16.04 -4.70
CA THR A 27 -7.63 14.86 -3.84
C THR A 27 -8.25 13.68 -4.58
N PRO A 28 -8.02 12.43 -4.15
CA PRO A 28 -8.79 11.30 -4.64
C PRO A 28 -10.28 11.43 -4.25
N TRP A 29 -11.13 10.64 -4.90
CA TRP A 29 -12.60 10.67 -4.72
C TRP A 29 -13.15 9.45 -3.99
N GLY A 30 -12.38 8.37 -3.97
CA GLY A 30 -12.73 7.08 -3.40
C GLY A 30 -11.51 6.45 -2.74
N ALA A 31 -10.80 7.20 -1.89
CA ALA A 31 -9.62 6.68 -1.20
C ALA A 31 -9.93 5.44 -0.36
N MET A 32 -9.06 4.45 -0.52
CA MET A 32 -9.12 3.16 0.15
C MET A 32 -8.01 3.00 1.21
N CYS A 33 -6.83 3.56 0.94
CA CYS A 33 -5.66 3.41 1.81
C CYS A 33 -4.76 4.65 1.72
N ALA A 34 -4.07 5.00 2.81
CA ALA A 34 -3.12 6.11 2.90
C ALA A 34 -1.83 5.69 3.61
N GLN A 35 -0.70 5.74 2.91
CA GLN A 35 0.63 5.38 3.41
C GLN A 35 1.58 6.57 3.38
N PHE A 36 2.33 6.76 4.47
CA PHE A 36 3.37 7.77 4.57
C PHE A 36 4.75 7.12 4.65
N PHE A 37 5.65 7.48 3.75
CA PHE A 37 7.02 6.96 3.69
C PHE A 37 7.93 7.90 2.88
N ASP A 38 9.25 7.80 3.03
CA ASP A 38 10.24 8.69 2.40
C ASP A 38 10.73 8.04 1.09
N PHE A 39 10.03 8.28 -0.03
CA PHE A 39 10.25 7.48 -1.24
C PHE A 39 11.61 7.78 -1.89
N ASN A 40 12.10 9.01 -1.72
CA ASN A 40 13.29 9.53 -2.40
C ASN A 40 14.51 9.74 -1.46
N GLN A 41 14.35 9.46 -0.16
CA GLN A 41 15.36 9.64 0.89
C GLN A 41 15.77 11.09 1.14
N ASP A 42 14.87 12.06 0.94
CA ASP A 42 15.12 13.46 1.27
C ASP A 42 14.81 13.80 2.74
N GLY A 43 14.26 12.84 3.49
CA GLY A 43 13.92 12.96 4.91
C GLY A 43 12.55 13.59 5.17
N LEU A 44 11.77 13.87 4.13
CA LEU A 44 10.36 14.28 4.19
C LEU A 44 9.49 13.07 3.84
N LEU A 45 8.42 12.84 4.61
CA LEU A 45 7.50 11.75 4.31
C LEU A 45 6.50 12.19 3.25
N ASP A 46 6.42 11.42 2.18
CA ASP A 46 5.47 11.53 1.09
C ASP A 46 4.20 10.74 1.40
N LEU A 47 3.12 11.02 0.67
CA LEU A 47 1.82 10.38 0.89
C LEU A 47 1.34 9.66 -0.37
N PHE A 48 1.24 8.33 -0.30
CA PHE A 48 0.56 7.53 -1.30
C PHE A 48 -0.87 7.21 -0.88
N VAL A 49 -1.82 7.48 -1.76
CA VAL A 49 -3.25 7.17 -1.56
C VAL A 49 -3.75 6.31 -2.71
N THR A 50 -4.32 5.15 -2.38
CA THR A 50 -4.97 4.30 -3.37
C THR A 50 -6.44 4.69 -3.51
N ASP A 51 -6.97 4.68 -4.73
CA ASP A 51 -8.35 5.08 -5.03
C ASP A 51 -9.11 3.96 -5.73
N MET A 52 -10.38 3.81 -5.40
CA MET A 52 -11.21 2.74 -5.95
C MET A 52 -11.57 2.95 -7.44
N HIS A 53 -11.48 4.17 -7.96
CA HIS A 53 -11.96 4.56 -9.29
C HIS A 53 -10.97 4.39 -10.44
N SER A 54 -9.78 3.84 -10.22
CA SER A 54 -8.85 3.53 -11.32
C SER A 54 -9.47 2.59 -12.36
N ASP A 55 -10.22 1.58 -11.91
CA ASP A 55 -10.81 0.55 -12.79
C ASP A 55 -12.26 0.13 -12.43
N MET A 56 -12.96 0.90 -11.60
CA MET A 56 -14.32 0.60 -11.09
C MET A 56 -15.51 1.16 -11.88
N THR A 57 -15.27 1.88 -12.97
CA THR A 57 -16.37 2.55 -13.67
C THR A 57 -17.30 1.53 -14.33
N LYS A 58 -18.61 1.84 -14.42
CA LYS A 58 -19.60 0.96 -15.07
C LYS A 58 -19.19 0.55 -16.48
N GLY A 59 -18.40 1.40 -17.15
CA GLY A 59 -17.83 1.18 -18.47
C GLY A 59 -16.78 0.09 -18.41
N GLN A 60 -15.77 0.24 -17.54
CA GLN A 60 -14.73 -0.77 -17.32
C GLN A 60 -15.28 -2.11 -16.82
N THR A 61 -16.42 -2.14 -16.12
CA THR A 61 -17.01 -3.36 -15.56
C THR A 61 -17.99 -4.07 -16.49
N MET A 62 -18.79 -3.34 -17.29
CA MET A 62 -19.73 -3.94 -18.26
C MET A 62 -19.10 -4.14 -19.65
N GLU A 63 -18.18 -3.28 -20.06
CA GLU A 63 -17.29 -3.50 -21.20
C GLU A 63 -16.06 -4.32 -20.79
N ALA A 64 -16.08 -5.07 -19.69
CA ALA A 64 -14.99 -6.00 -19.35
C ALA A 64 -14.73 -7.03 -20.49
N LEU A 65 -15.72 -7.28 -21.34
CA LEU A 65 -15.58 -8.04 -22.60
C LEU A 65 -14.84 -7.29 -23.73
N GLY A 66 -14.72 -5.96 -23.63
CA GLY A 66 -14.00 -5.06 -24.52
C GLY A 66 -12.80 -4.36 -23.88
N PHE A 67 -12.43 -4.71 -22.63
CA PHE A 67 -11.27 -4.17 -21.93
C PHE A 67 -9.99 -4.57 -22.68
N ARG A 68 -9.17 -3.58 -23.02
CA ARG A 68 -7.94 -3.78 -23.79
C ARG A 68 -6.73 -3.61 -22.87
N LEU A 69 -5.63 -4.29 -23.22
CA LEU A 69 -4.35 -4.18 -22.51
C LEU A 69 -3.89 -2.71 -22.35
N GLU A 70 -4.20 -1.85 -23.34
CA GLU A 70 -3.87 -0.42 -23.32
C GLU A 70 -4.59 0.40 -22.24
N MET A 71 -5.58 -0.17 -21.55
CA MET A 71 -6.37 0.48 -20.50
C MET A 71 -6.04 -0.07 -19.10
N GLU A 72 -5.18 -1.08 -19.00
CA GLU A 72 -4.75 -1.63 -17.70
C GLU A 72 -4.03 -0.55 -16.89
N LYS A 73 -4.32 -0.50 -15.58
CA LYS A 73 -3.73 0.45 -14.62
C LYS A 73 -3.69 1.89 -15.14
N THR A 74 -4.81 2.36 -15.68
CA THR A 74 -4.95 3.76 -16.09
C THR A 74 -6.07 4.44 -15.31
N LYS A 75 -5.81 5.67 -14.84
CA LYS A 75 -6.84 6.53 -14.24
C LYS A 75 -8.08 6.60 -15.11
N SER A 76 -9.24 6.48 -14.47
CA SER A 76 -10.51 6.46 -15.19
C SER A 76 -10.86 7.79 -15.85
N GLU A 77 -10.28 8.91 -15.44
CA GLU A 77 -10.37 10.20 -16.14
C GLU A 77 -9.99 10.12 -17.62
N LYS A 78 -9.00 9.28 -17.96
CA LYS A 78 -8.49 9.19 -19.34
C LYS A 78 -9.45 8.46 -20.27
N PHE A 79 -10.35 7.62 -19.75
CA PHE A 79 -11.13 6.69 -20.58
C PHE A 79 -12.62 6.60 -20.25
N CYS A 80 -13.06 7.01 -19.07
CA CYS A 80 -14.44 6.87 -18.59
C CYS A 80 -15.01 8.18 -18.02
N ALA A 81 -14.45 9.33 -18.43
CA ALA A 81 -14.85 10.64 -17.95
C ALA A 81 -16.35 10.95 -18.10
N ILE A 82 -17.01 10.34 -19.09
CA ILE A 82 -18.44 10.49 -19.37
C ILE A 82 -19.34 10.02 -18.21
N GLN A 83 -18.82 9.24 -17.26
CA GLN A 83 -19.58 8.74 -16.11
C GLN A 83 -19.57 9.69 -14.92
N TRP A 84 -18.67 10.68 -14.92
CA TRP A 84 -18.53 11.68 -13.87
C TRP A 84 -19.47 12.86 -14.15
N THR A 85 -20.78 12.60 -14.15
CA THR A 85 -21.80 13.64 -14.34
C THR A 85 -21.88 14.57 -13.13
N GLU A 86 -22.46 15.76 -13.28
CA GLU A 86 -22.70 16.69 -12.16
C GLU A 86 -23.50 16.02 -11.03
N GLU A 87 -24.49 15.19 -11.37
CA GLU A 87 -25.25 14.39 -10.41
C GLU A 87 -24.35 13.43 -9.60
N TYR A 88 -23.38 12.80 -10.26
CA TYR A 88 -22.43 11.91 -9.59
C TYR A 88 -21.43 12.67 -8.72
N LEU A 89 -20.91 13.78 -9.23
CA LEU A 89 -19.88 14.60 -8.58
C LEU A 89 -20.43 15.48 -7.46
N GLN A 90 -21.74 15.70 -7.39
CA GLN A 90 -22.39 16.48 -6.33
C GLN A 90 -21.74 17.84 -6.08
N GLY A 91 -21.27 18.50 -7.16
CA GLY A 91 -20.62 19.82 -7.11
C GLY A 91 -19.11 19.79 -6.89
N SER A 92 -18.48 18.61 -6.78
CA SER A 92 -17.03 18.51 -6.72
C SER A 92 -16.37 18.73 -8.09
N SER A 93 -15.19 19.36 -8.07
CA SER A 93 -14.49 19.83 -9.27
C SER A 93 -12.97 19.67 -9.22
N ASN A 94 -12.39 19.18 -8.12
CA ASN A 94 -10.94 19.17 -7.92
C ASN A 94 -10.38 17.80 -7.51
N ASN A 95 -10.79 16.77 -8.26
CA ASN A 95 -10.54 15.37 -7.93
C ASN A 95 -9.51 14.69 -8.81
N ILE A 96 -9.08 13.52 -8.33
CA ILE A 96 -8.32 12.50 -9.03
C ILE A 96 -9.18 11.23 -9.01
N PHE A 97 -9.55 10.70 -10.17
CA PHE A 97 -10.21 9.38 -10.27
C PHE A 97 -9.18 8.27 -10.52
N GLY A 98 -8.38 8.02 -9.50
CA GLY A 98 -7.35 6.98 -9.45
C GLY A 98 -6.32 7.26 -8.36
N ASN A 99 -5.27 6.45 -8.30
CA ASN A 99 -4.28 6.57 -7.23
C ASN A 99 -3.59 7.95 -7.27
N ALA A 100 -3.24 8.47 -6.10
CA ALA A 100 -2.52 9.73 -5.95
C ALA A 100 -1.22 9.52 -5.17
N PHE A 101 -0.19 10.28 -5.56
CA PHE A 101 1.09 10.28 -4.87
C PHE A 101 1.50 11.72 -4.65
N TYR A 102 1.58 12.10 -3.39
CA TYR A 102 1.88 13.45 -2.97
C TYR A 102 3.32 13.52 -2.47
N GLN A 103 4.20 14.08 -3.30
CA GLN A 103 5.57 14.38 -2.90
C GLN A 103 5.57 15.58 -1.95
N ASN A 104 6.24 15.44 -0.82
CA ASN A 104 6.32 16.45 0.21
C ASN A 104 7.40 17.48 -0.13
N LEU A 105 6.98 18.73 -0.38
CA LEU A 105 7.90 19.84 -0.68
C LEU A 105 8.39 20.56 0.58
N GLY A 106 8.04 20.06 1.77
CA GLY A 106 8.27 20.70 3.05
C GLY A 106 7.24 21.79 3.35
N HIS A 107 7.30 22.30 4.58
CA HIS A 107 6.44 23.39 5.06
C HIS A 107 4.92 23.19 4.84
N GLY A 108 4.47 21.94 4.80
CA GLY A 108 3.06 21.58 4.60
C GLY A 108 2.56 21.73 3.17
N LYS A 109 3.45 21.77 2.16
CA LYS A 109 3.07 21.77 0.75
C LYS A 109 3.35 20.42 0.11
N PHE A 110 2.42 19.97 -0.72
CA PHE A 110 2.57 18.75 -1.51
C PHE A 110 2.37 19.02 -3.00
N GLU A 111 3.06 18.22 -3.82
CA GLU A 111 2.86 18.13 -5.26
C GLU A 111 2.29 16.76 -5.62
N GLU A 112 1.30 16.70 -6.51
CA GLU A 112 0.72 15.45 -6.99
C GLU A 112 1.52 14.96 -8.20
N VAL A 113 2.12 13.77 -8.09
CA VAL A 113 3.09 13.23 -9.05
C VAL A 113 2.82 11.77 -9.44
N SER A 114 1.63 11.22 -9.15
CA SER A 114 1.34 9.79 -9.37
C SER A 114 1.54 9.31 -10.81
N ASP A 115 1.14 10.12 -11.80
CA ASP A 115 1.32 9.79 -13.22
C ASP A 115 2.82 9.73 -13.60
N LEU A 116 3.64 10.61 -13.02
CA LEU A 116 5.09 10.63 -13.24
C LEU A 116 5.77 9.41 -12.59
N LEU A 117 5.32 9.04 -11.40
CA LEU A 117 5.89 7.94 -10.63
C LEU A 117 5.38 6.56 -11.06
N GLY A 118 4.30 6.48 -11.84
CA GLY A 118 3.76 5.22 -12.35
C GLY A 118 3.16 4.33 -11.27
N VAL A 119 2.36 4.91 -10.36
CA VAL A 119 1.80 4.20 -9.18
C VAL A 119 0.34 3.76 -9.34
N GLU A 120 -0.16 3.76 -10.56
CA GLU A 120 -1.53 3.34 -10.82
C GLU A 120 -1.65 1.82 -10.71
N THR A 121 -2.77 1.33 -10.19
CA THR A 121 -2.97 -0.12 -9.93
C THR A 121 -4.31 -0.61 -10.46
N TYR A 122 -4.54 -1.91 -10.33
CA TYR A 122 -5.89 -2.47 -10.35
C TYR A 122 -6.65 -2.09 -9.09
N TRP A 123 -7.94 -2.40 -9.06
CA TRP A 123 -8.90 -2.12 -7.99
C TRP A 123 -8.31 -2.36 -6.59
N PRO A 124 -7.85 -1.31 -5.89
CA PRO A 124 -7.09 -1.47 -4.66
C PRO A 124 -8.01 -1.65 -3.44
N TRP A 125 -7.58 -2.48 -2.49
CA TRP A 125 -8.18 -2.58 -1.15
C TRP A 125 -7.28 -2.04 -0.05
N GLY A 126 -6.00 -2.39 -0.10
CA GLY A 126 -5.01 -2.00 0.89
C GLY A 126 -3.62 -1.97 0.29
N ALA A 127 -2.81 -1.01 0.75
CA ALA A 127 -1.41 -0.90 0.40
C ALA A 127 -0.53 -1.15 1.63
N SER A 128 0.55 -1.89 1.43
CA SER A 128 1.60 -2.16 2.42
C SER A 128 2.94 -1.71 1.84
N VAL A 129 3.77 -1.10 2.68
CA VAL A 129 5.06 -0.51 2.28
C VAL A 129 6.18 -1.23 3.02
N GLY A 130 7.27 -1.53 2.30
CA GLY A 130 8.47 -2.17 2.83
C GLY A 130 9.53 -2.34 1.75
N ASP A 131 10.79 -2.44 2.14
CA ASP A 131 11.93 -2.63 1.22
C ASP A 131 12.07 -4.12 0.85
N LEU A 132 11.34 -4.53 -0.19
CA LEU A 132 11.16 -5.93 -0.59
C LEU A 132 12.41 -6.50 -1.28
N ASN A 133 13.26 -5.64 -1.84
CA ASN A 133 14.47 -6.05 -2.57
C ASN A 133 15.79 -5.75 -1.80
N ALA A 134 15.65 -5.27 -0.56
CA ALA A 134 16.69 -4.89 0.40
C ALA A 134 17.69 -3.84 -0.14
N ASP A 135 17.25 -2.96 -1.05
CA ASP A 135 18.10 -1.93 -1.65
C ASP A 135 18.12 -0.60 -0.87
N GLY A 136 17.32 -0.51 0.20
CA GLY A 136 17.17 0.63 1.08
C GLY A 136 16.09 1.63 0.67
N TYR A 137 15.39 1.43 -0.44
CA TYR A 137 14.19 2.18 -0.82
C TYR A 137 12.94 1.37 -0.51
N GLU A 138 11.90 2.04 -0.03
CA GLU A 138 10.65 1.37 0.30
C GLU A 138 9.81 1.13 -0.97
N ASP A 139 9.35 -0.10 -1.14
CA ASP A 139 8.48 -0.59 -2.22
C ASP A 139 7.01 -0.65 -1.75
N ILE A 140 6.07 -0.83 -2.69
CA ILE A 140 4.64 -0.90 -2.40
C ILE A 140 4.06 -2.24 -2.88
N PHE A 141 3.33 -2.92 -2.00
CA PHE A 141 2.43 -4.02 -2.37
C PHE A 141 0.97 -3.58 -2.23
N VAL A 142 0.17 -3.76 -3.28
CA VAL A 142 -1.25 -3.39 -3.29
C VAL A 142 -2.11 -4.61 -3.57
N THR A 143 -3.00 -4.94 -2.63
CA THR A 143 -3.99 -6.01 -2.81
C THR A 143 -5.13 -5.54 -3.69
N ALA A 144 -5.61 -6.40 -4.58
CA ALA A 144 -6.66 -6.02 -5.52
C ALA A 144 -7.79 -7.05 -5.72
N GLY A 145 -8.86 -6.57 -6.36
CA GLY A 145 -9.99 -7.34 -6.86
C GLY A 145 -11.26 -7.19 -6.01
N MET A 146 -12.43 -7.41 -6.61
CA MET A 146 -13.73 -7.26 -5.93
C MET A 146 -14.46 -8.58 -5.68
N GLY A 147 -14.23 -9.60 -6.53
CA GLY A 147 -15.03 -10.81 -6.59
C GLY A 147 -16.18 -10.66 -7.58
N TYR A 148 -17.22 -11.50 -7.47
CA TYR A 148 -18.38 -11.42 -8.36
C TYR A 148 -19.13 -10.07 -8.22
N PRO A 149 -19.64 -9.48 -9.32
CA PRO A 149 -19.59 -9.94 -10.72
C PRO A 149 -18.36 -9.47 -11.51
N PHE A 150 -17.34 -8.96 -10.84
CA PHE A 150 -16.20 -8.31 -11.47
C PHE A 150 -15.08 -9.28 -11.84
N ARG A 151 -14.23 -8.84 -12.78
CA ARG A 151 -13.06 -9.60 -13.22
C ARG A 151 -12.02 -9.76 -12.12
N TYR A 152 -11.08 -10.67 -12.36
CA TYR A 152 -9.89 -10.81 -11.54
C TYR A 152 -9.01 -9.56 -11.61
N GLY A 153 -8.66 -9.02 -10.45
CA GLY A 153 -7.70 -7.93 -10.30
C GLY A 153 -6.40 -8.49 -9.73
N ASN A 154 -5.31 -8.31 -10.47
CA ASN A 154 -3.97 -8.73 -10.04
C ASN A 154 -3.51 -7.87 -8.87
N ASN A 155 -2.86 -8.50 -7.88
CA ASN A 155 -2.11 -7.71 -6.90
C ASN A 155 -0.98 -6.97 -7.61
N SER A 156 -0.71 -5.72 -7.22
CA SER A 156 0.41 -4.95 -7.78
C SER A 156 1.61 -4.99 -6.84
N VAL A 157 2.80 -5.15 -7.41
CA VAL A 157 4.07 -4.92 -6.71
C VAL A 157 4.79 -3.79 -7.43
N LEU A 158 5.03 -2.70 -6.72
CA LEU A 158 5.66 -1.49 -7.25
C LEU A 158 7.05 -1.36 -6.62
N LEU A 159 8.09 -1.75 -7.34
CA LEU A 159 9.47 -1.60 -6.88
C LEU A 159 9.97 -0.17 -7.12
N ASN A 160 10.60 0.43 -6.12
CA ASN A 160 11.12 1.79 -6.15
C ASN A 160 12.47 1.85 -6.89
N GLU A 161 12.55 2.65 -7.95
CA GLU A 161 13.79 2.86 -8.73
C GLU A 161 14.66 3.94 -8.10
N GLY A 162 15.13 3.70 -6.88
CA GLY A 162 16.08 4.59 -6.21
C GLY A 162 15.58 6.02 -6.01
N GLY A 163 14.28 6.18 -5.70
CA GLY A 163 13.66 7.47 -5.46
C GLY A 163 13.25 8.25 -6.70
N LYS A 164 13.17 7.59 -7.87
CA LYS A 164 12.83 8.26 -9.13
C LYS A 164 11.40 8.00 -9.58
N ARG A 165 10.94 6.75 -9.47
CA ARG A 165 9.63 6.26 -9.87
C ARG A 165 9.44 4.81 -9.39
N PHE A 166 8.29 4.23 -9.68
CA PHE A 166 7.99 2.84 -9.41
C PHE A 166 7.87 2.00 -10.69
N PHE A 167 8.11 0.69 -10.55
CA PHE A 167 7.93 -0.29 -11.60
C PHE A 167 6.97 -1.40 -11.20
N ASP A 168 6.03 -1.68 -12.08
CA ASP A 168 5.23 -2.91 -12.05
C ASP A 168 6.14 -4.14 -12.11
N SER A 169 6.07 -4.94 -11.04
CA SER A 169 6.98 -6.04 -10.78
C SER A 169 6.26 -7.32 -10.37
N GLU A 170 4.92 -7.33 -10.28
CA GLU A 170 4.16 -8.51 -9.82
C GLU A 170 4.43 -9.75 -10.67
N PHE A 171 4.59 -9.58 -11.99
CA PHE A 171 4.89 -10.67 -12.92
C PHE A 171 6.38 -11.04 -12.93
N LEU A 172 7.25 -10.06 -12.76
CA LEU A 172 8.71 -10.27 -12.74
C LEU A 172 9.13 -11.05 -11.48
N LEU A 173 8.47 -10.77 -10.36
CA LEU A 173 8.71 -11.41 -9.07
C LEU A 173 7.89 -12.70 -8.88
N GLY A 174 6.99 -13.02 -9.82
CA GLY A 174 6.16 -14.23 -9.75
C GLY A 174 5.06 -14.19 -8.68
N VAL A 175 4.70 -12.99 -8.21
CA VAL A 175 3.50 -12.77 -7.38
C VAL A 175 2.24 -13.04 -8.20
N GLU A 176 2.25 -12.60 -9.46
CA GLU A 176 1.22 -12.90 -10.45
C GLU A 176 1.83 -13.55 -11.71
N PRO A 177 1.07 -14.38 -12.45
CA PRO A 177 -0.18 -14.98 -12.00
C PRO A 177 0.06 -15.86 -10.78
N ARG A 178 -0.95 -15.99 -9.91
CA ARG A 178 -0.90 -16.92 -8.76
C ARG A 178 -0.35 -18.28 -9.16
N LYS A 179 0.42 -18.92 -8.27
CA LYS A 179 1.10 -20.20 -8.54
C LYS A 179 0.19 -21.32 -9.04
N ASP A 180 -1.05 -21.37 -8.55
CA ASP A 180 -2.06 -22.36 -8.97
C ASP A 180 -2.87 -21.92 -10.21
N ARG A 181 -2.55 -20.74 -10.75
CA ARG A 181 -3.17 -20.09 -11.92
C ARG A 181 -4.69 -19.90 -11.81
N ARG A 182 -5.25 -19.98 -10.59
CA ARG A 182 -6.66 -19.69 -10.38
C ARG A 182 -6.90 -18.20 -10.49
N THR A 183 -8.00 -17.85 -11.15
CA THR A 183 -8.50 -16.47 -11.26
C THR A 183 -9.91 -16.34 -10.69
N GLU A 184 -10.57 -17.46 -10.38
CA GLU A 184 -11.94 -17.53 -9.88
C GLU A 184 -12.15 -18.65 -8.85
N LYS A 185 -13.29 -18.58 -8.17
CA LYS A 185 -13.78 -19.57 -7.20
C LYS A 185 -15.30 -19.59 -7.14
N PHE A 186 -15.84 -20.63 -6.51
CA PHE A 186 -17.26 -20.68 -6.15
C PHE A 186 -17.67 -19.45 -5.34
N TRP A 187 -18.79 -18.83 -5.70
CA TRP A 187 -19.32 -17.66 -5.00
C TRP A 187 -20.64 -17.97 -4.30
N PHE A 188 -21.66 -18.34 -5.06
CA PHE A 188 -22.93 -18.87 -4.53
C PHE A 188 -23.60 -19.78 -5.57
N ALA A 189 -24.64 -20.49 -5.15
CA ALA A 189 -25.53 -21.24 -6.03
C ALA A 189 -26.95 -20.68 -5.92
N LEU A 190 -27.69 -20.73 -7.02
CA LEU A 190 -29.08 -20.31 -7.12
C LEU A 190 -29.96 -21.50 -7.52
N GLU A 191 -31.15 -21.58 -6.95
CA GLU A 191 -32.20 -22.51 -7.37
C GLU A 191 -33.18 -21.77 -8.30
N CYS A 192 -32.88 -21.75 -9.60
CA CYS A 192 -33.57 -20.91 -10.59
C CYS A 192 -34.99 -21.38 -10.95
N ASP A 193 -35.34 -22.63 -10.62
CA ASP A 193 -36.72 -23.10 -10.70
C ASP A 193 -37.52 -22.83 -9.41
N GLY A 194 -36.83 -22.40 -8.34
CA GLY A 194 -37.37 -22.28 -7.00
C GLY A 194 -37.33 -20.84 -6.46
N ALA A 195 -36.77 -20.69 -5.26
CA ALA A 195 -36.77 -19.43 -4.52
C ALA A 195 -36.04 -18.30 -5.27
N ASP A 196 -35.02 -18.64 -6.07
CA ASP A 196 -34.15 -17.67 -6.74
C ASP A 196 -34.60 -17.34 -8.16
N LYS A 197 -35.78 -17.80 -8.59
CA LYS A 197 -36.29 -17.61 -9.97
C LYS A 197 -36.28 -16.17 -10.47
N GLN A 198 -36.39 -15.19 -9.55
CA GLN A 198 -36.38 -13.76 -9.89
C GLN A 198 -34.97 -13.14 -9.88
N HIS A 199 -33.94 -13.89 -9.50
CA HIS A 199 -32.57 -13.40 -9.51
C HIS A 199 -32.11 -13.11 -10.96
N PRO A 200 -31.41 -12.00 -11.24
CA PRO A 200 -30.98 -11.66 -12.60
C PRO A 200 -30.19 -12.77 -13.31
N GLU A 201 -29.30 -13.44 -12.60
CA GLU A 201 -28.52 -14.59 -13.13
C GLU A 201 -29.34 -15.85 -13.43
N CYS A 202 -30.59 -15.91 -12.99
CA CYS A 202 -31.50 -17.00 -13.36
C CYS A 202 -32.25 -16.73 -14.68
N ALA A 203 -32.08 -15.55 -15.28
CA ALA A 203 -32.72 -15.23 -16.56
C ALA A 203 -32.24 -16.20 -17.66
N GLY A 204 -33.17 -17.01 -18.18
CA GLY A 204 -32.88 -18.02 -19.20
C GLY A 204 -32.19 -19.28 -18.68
N GLN A 205 -32.04 -19.44 -17.36
CA GLN A 205 -31.49 -20.62 -16.72
C GLN A 205 -32.59 -21.46 -16.04
N SER A 206 -32.28 -22.71 -15.72
CA SER A 206 -33.17 -23.62 -14.97
C SER A 206 -32.35 -24.53 -14.04
N GLY A 207 -33.01 -25.11 -13.05
CA GLY A 207 -32.37 -25.92 -12.02
C GLY A 207 -31.38 -25.15 -11.15
N LYS A 208 -30.39 -25.86 -10.62
CA LYS A 208 -29.33 -25.29 -9.78
C LYS A 208 -28.22 -24.70 -10.63
N VAL A 209 -27.99 -23.39 -10.51
CA VAL A 209 -26.93 -22.66 -11.20
C VAL A 209 -25.84 -22.29 -10.21
N THR A 210 -24.58 -22.54 -10.56
CA THR A 210 -23.43 -22.15 -9.75
C THR A 210 -22.76 -20.92 -10.36
N LEU A 211 -22.59 -19.88 -9.56
CA LEU A 211 -21.92 -18.66 -9.95
C LEU A 211 -20.48 -18.68 -9.45
N MET A 212 -19.58 -18.38 -10.37
CA MET A 212 -18.16 -18.19 -10.08
C MET A 212 -17.88 -16.70 -9.88
N GLY A 213 -17.00 -16.39 -8.95
CA GLY A 213 -16.52 -15.04 -8.69
C GLY A 213 -15.01 -14.99 -8.76
N ALA A 214 -14.47 -13.87 -9.23
CA ALA A 214 -13.04 -13.68 -9.27
C ALA A 214 -12.39 -13.79 -7.88
N LEU A 215 -11.11 -14.17 -7.86
CA LEU A 215 -10.32 -14.04 -6.63
C LEU A 215 -10.12 -12.55 -6.28
N SER A 216 -9.95 -12.27 -4.99
CA SER A 216 -9.87 -10.93 -4.46
C SER A 216 -9.05 -10.96 -3.17
N SER A 217 -7.89 -10.31 -3.23
CA SER A 217 -7.05 -10.08 -2.06
C SER A 217 -7.55 -8.82 -1.37
N ARG A 218 -7.65 -8.84 -0.05
CA ARG A 218 -8.18 -7.70 0.72
C ARG A 218 -7.13 -7.00 1.54
N SER A 219 -6.28 -7.75 2.22
CA SER A 219 -5.29 -7.22 3.13
C SER A 219 -3.93 -7.86 2.91
N SER A 220 -2.87 -7.16 3.31
CA SER A 220 -1.51 -7.66 3.24
C SER A 220 -0.72 -7.25 4.48
N ALA A 221 0.20 -8.10 4.89
CA ALA A 221 1.20 -7.81 5.90
C ALA A 221 2.57 -8.18 5.35
N ILE A 222 3.54 -7.30 5.53
CA ILE A 222 4.94 -7.47 5.10
C ILE A 222 5.80 -7.69 6.34
N PHE A 223 6.57 -8.77 6.34
CA PHE A 223 7.50 -9.13 7.41
C PHE A 223 8.37 -10.31 6.99
N ASP A 224 9.54 -10.40 7.61
CA ASP A 224 10.42 -11.57 7.49
C ASP A 224 9.83 -12.74 8.29
N LEU A 225 9.21 -13.71 7.59
CA LEU A 225 8.42 -14.80 8.19
C LEU A 225 9.32 -15.94 8.68
N ASP A 226 10.43 -16.21 8.00
CA ASP A 226 11.35 -17.31 8.33
C ASP A 226 12.67 -16.86 9.00
N ASP A 227 12.81 -15.56 9.27
CA ASP A 227 13.94 -14.89 9.93
C ASP A 227 15.26 -15.03 9.16
N ASP A 228 15.20 -15.05 7.82
CA ASP A 228 16.37 -15.15 6.94
C ASP A 228 16.95 -13.77 6.53
N GLY A 229 16.18 -12.71 6.76
CA GLY A 229 16.54 -11.33 6.53
C GLY A 229 15.82 -10.64 5.37
N ASP A 230 15.20 -11.38 4.45
CA ASP A 230 14.37 -10.77 3.40
C ASP A 230 12.90 -10.61 3.87
N LEU A 231 12.10 -9.86 3.10
CA LEU A 231 10.72 -9.55 3.49
C LEU A 231 9.74 -10.39 2.69
N ASP A 232 8.88 -11.11 3.41
CA ASP A 232 7.77 -11.87 2.86
C ASP A 232 6.46 -11.09 2.91
N ILE A 233 5.47 -11.61 2.18
CA ILE A 233 4.13 -11.02 2.12
C ILE A 233 3.09 -12.09 2.41
N VAL A 234 2.22 -11.82 3.38
CA VAL A 234 1.02 -12.63 3.64
C VAL A 234 -0.21 -11.82 3.25
N THR A 235 -1.09 -12.40 2.45
CA THR A 235 -2.36 -11.76 2.06
C THR A 235 -3.56 -12.50 2.62
N ASN A 236 -4.61 -11.76 2.96
CA ASN A 236 -5.93 -12.33 3.23
C ASN A 236 -6.80 -12.27 1.97
N GLU A 237 -7.47 -13.38 1.67
CA GLU A 237 -8.27 -13.57 0.46
C GLU A 237 -9.74 -13.66 0.82
N LEU A 238 -10.59 -12.88 0.17
CA LEU A 238 -12.03 -12.81 0.48
C LEU A 238 -12.71 -14.17 0.27
N ASN A 239 -13.06 -14.92 1.32
CA ASN A 239 -13.61 -16.29 1.18
C ASN A 239 -12.65 -17.24 0.44
N ASP A 240 -11.34 -17.13 0.64
CA ASP A 240 -10.37 -18.17 0.24
C ASP A 240 -9.32 -18.34 1.35
N ARG A 241 -8.41 -19.31 1.16
CA ARG A 241 -7.19 -19.43 1.96
C ARG A 241 -6.26 -18.21 1.72
N PRO A 242 -5.49 -17.78 2.73
CA PRO A 242 -4.49 -16.73 2.56
C PRO A 242 -3.42 -17.13 1.53
N GLN A 243 -2.78 -16.15 0.90
CA GLN A 243 -1.54 -16.38 0.15
C GLN A 243 -0.33 -16.09 1.02
N ILE A 244 0.70 -16.91 0.86
CA ILE A 244 2.00 -16.72 1.51
C ILE A 244 3.02 -16.62 0.38
N LEU A 245 3.58 -15.44 0.22
CA LEU A 245 4.58 -15.11 -0.79
C LEU A 245 5.93 -15.06 -0.08
N ILE A 246 6.66 -16.17 -0.17
CA ILE A 246 7.99 -16.31 0.42
C ILE A 246 9.03 -15.77 -0.56
N SER A 247 9.85 -14.83 -0.12
CA SER A 247 10.97 -14.33 -0.89
C SER A 247 12.11 -15.36 -0.92
N ASP A 248 12.87 -15.36 -2.02
CA ASP A 248 14.08 -16.16 -2.17
C ASP A 248 15.32 -15.26 -2.39
N LEU A 249 15.23 -14.00 -1.99
CA LEU A 249 16.24 -12.97 -2.22
C LEU A 249 17.58 -13.36 -1.58
N THR A 250 17.57 -13.83 -0.34
CA THR A 250 18.76 -14.27 0.40
C THR A 250 19.46 -15.47 -0.24
N GLN A 251 18.71 -16.30 -0.96
CA GLN A 251 19.23 -17.45 -1.71
C GLN A 251 19.89 -17.04 -3.02
N ARG A 252 19.51 -15.86 -3.55
CA ARG A 252 20.01 -15.32 -4.82
C ARG A 252 21.19 -14.36 -4.66
N LYS A 253 21.21 -13.56 -3.59
CA LYS A 253 22.29 -12.61 -3.31
C LYS A 253 22.47 -12.40 -1.80
N PRO A 254 23.68 -12.04 -1.35
CA PRO A 254 23.86 -11.48 -0.01
C PRO A 254 23.03 -10.21 0.15
N ILE A 255 22.38 -10.06 1.30
CA ILE A 255 21.65 -8.85 1.68
C ILE A 255 22.24 -8.24 2.95
N HIS A 256 22.12 -6.92 3.06
CA HIS A 256 22.43 -6.20 4.28
C HIS A 256 21.17 -5.52 4.80
N PHE A 257 20.86 -5.74 6.08
CA PHE A 257 19.68 -5.15 6.69
C PHE A 257 19.90 -4.79 8.15
N LEU A 258 19.00 -4.00 8.71
CA LEU A 258 18.91 -3.73 10.14
C LEU A 258 17.44 -3.73 10.56
N LYS A 259 17.10 -4.59 11.52
CA LYS A 259 15.79 -4.55 12.20
C LYS A 259 15.92 -3.73 13.48
N ILE A 260 15.01 -2.80 13.75
CA ILE A 260 15.00 -1.97 14.97
C ILE A 260 13.68 -2.16 15.74
N LYS A 261 13.79 -2.69 16.97
CA LYS A 261 12.69 -2.71 17.93
C LYS A 261 12.86 -1.58 18.95
N LEU A 262 11.93 -0.65 18.96
CA LEU A 262 11.87 0.40 19.97
C LEU A 262 11.21 -0.10 21.26
N ILE A 263 11.67 0.40 22.40
CA ILE A 263 11.09 0.15 23.72
C ILE A 263 10.94 1.51 24.40
N GLY A 264 9.71 2.03 24.43
CA GLY A 264 9.41 3.29 25.11
C GLY A 264 9.32 3.13 26.62
N THR A 265 9.83 4.11 27.35
CA THR A 265 9.80 4.18 28.82
C THR A 265 8.99 5.39 29.30
N LYS A 266 9.05 6.50 28.57
CA LYS A 266 8.24 7.70 28.74
C LYS A 266 7.17 7.83 27.65
N SER A 267 7.53 7.47 26.43
CA SER A 267 6.63 7.27 25.30
C SER A 267 5.82 5.97 25.47
N ASN A 268 4.88 5.68 24.57
CA ASN A 268 4.18 4.39 24.59
C ASN A 268 5.19 3.23 24.44
N ARG A 269 4.86 2.06 25.00
CA ARG A 269 5.80 0.93 25.17
C ARG A 269 6.44 0.45 23.87
N ASP A 270 5.71 0.53 22.78
CA ASP A 270 6.18 0.11 21.46
C ASP A 270 6.89 1.25 20.70
N GLY A 271 6.93 2.47 21.23
CA GLY A 271 7.56 3.61 20.57
C GLY A 271 6.80 4.11 19.33
N LEU A 272 5.51 3.76 19.18
CA LEU A 272 4.68 4.21 18.06
C LEU A 272 4.62 5.74 18.00
N GLY A 273 4.78 6.28 16.79
CA GLY A 273 4.91 7.70 16.51
C GLY A 273 6.34 8.23 16.61
N ALA A 274 7.34 7.37 16.84
CA ALA A 274 8.75 7.76 16.71
C ALA A 274 9.17 7.91 15.25
N THR A 275 10.09 8.83 14.97
CA THR A 275 10.85 8.85 13.71
C THR A 275 12.21 8.23 13.96
N VAL A 276 12.63 7.29 13.11
CA VAL A 276 13.94 6.66 13.16
C VAL A 276 14.70 6.99 11.90
N LYS A 277 15.94 7.47 12.06
CA LYS A 277 16.89 7.71 10.97
C LYS A 277 18.08 6.79 11.12
N VAL A 278 18.40 6.04 10.08
CA VAL A 278 19.58 5.17 10.00
C VAL A 278 20.55 5.77 8.99
N ARG A 279 21.76 6.09 9.43
CA ARG A 279 22.85 6.55 8.57
C ARG A 279 23.76 5.37 8.24
N ALA A 280 23.96 5.12 6.95
CA ALA A 280 24.87 4.09 6.44
C ALA A 280 25.62 4.66 5.22
N GLY A 281 26.87 5.07 5.42
CA GLY A 281 27.62 5.82 4.42
C GLY A 281 26.97 7.16 4.10
N ASP A 282 26.73 7.41 2.82
CA ASP A 282 26.15 8.66 2.32
C ASP A 282 24.61 8.69 2.39
N ARG A 283 23.96 7.56 2.74
CA ARG A 283 22.50 7.46 2.80
C ARG A 283 21.96 7.69 4.20
N VAL A 284 20.77 8.27 4.26
CA VAL A 284 19.98 8.44 5.48
C VAL A 284 18.59 7.87 5.23
N LEU A 285 18.32 6.70 5.80
CA LEU A 285 17.04 6.02 5.69
C LEU A 285 16.12 6.52 6.80
N THR A 286 14.96 7.08 6.46
CA THR A 286 14.02 7.65 7.43
C THR A 286 12.72 6.85 7.44
N GLN A 287 12.34 6.29 8.59
CA GLN A 287 11.04 5.67 8.77
C GLN A 287 10.28 6.30 9.94
N TYR A 288 8.96 6.40 9.79
CA TYR A 288 8.04 6.82 10.84
C TYR A 288 7.24 5.65 11.36
N TYR A 289 7.34 5.39 12.66
CA TYR A 289 6.82 4.19 13.27
C TYR A 289 5.32 4.29 13.57
N ASN A 290 4.50 4.26 12.52
CA ASN A 290 3.06 4.49 12.59
C ASN A 290 2.22 3.23 12.83
N GLY A 291 2.84 2.04 12.79
CA GLY A 291 2.15 0.76 13.00
C GLY A 291 1.11 0.42 11.92
N LYS A 292 1.28 0.91 10.68
CA LYS A 292 0.34 0.69 9.58
C LYS A 292 0.74 -0.50 8.71
N SER A 293 -0.24 -1.20 8.13
CA SER A 293 -0.19 -1.67 6.73
C SER A 293 -1.51 -2.33 6.28
N GLY A 294 -1.91 -2.11 5.03
CA GLY A 294 -3.05 -2.77 4.39
C GLY A 294 -4.43 -2.51 5.01
N TYR A 295 -5.45 -3.16 4.45
CA TYR A 295 -6.84 -3.06 4.88
C TYR A 295 -7.11 -4.03 6.05
N LEU A 296 -7.41 -3.53 7.25
CA LEU A 296 -7.65 -4.37 8.44
C LEU A 296 -6.47 -5.34 8.76
N SER A 297 -5.24 -4.90 8.48
CA SER A 297 -4.00 -5.64 8.74
C SER A 297 -2.96 -4.75 9.40
N GLN A 298 -1.84 -5.35 9.81
CA GLN A 298 -0.69 -4.66 10.36
C GLN A 298 0.59 -5.46 10.09
N SER A 299 1.60 -4.81 9.51
CA SER A 299 2.92 -5.36 9.22
C SER A 299 3.72 -5.48 10.52
N SER A 300 4.79 -6.26 10.49
CA SER A 300 5.57 -6.55 11.68
C SER A 300 6.19 -5.31 12.32
N LEU A 301 6.37 -5.40 13.64
CA LEU A 301 7.00 -4.44 14.53
C LEU A 301 8.25 -5.11 15.12
N PRO A 302 9.31 -5.20 14.31
CA PRO A 302 10.29 -4.11 14.25
C PRO A 302 10.29 -3.36 12.91
N LEU A 303 10.82 -2.12 12.93
CA LEU A 303 11.19 -1.40 11.71
C LEU A 303 12.27 -2.20 10.97
N TYR A 304 12.17 -2.26 9.64
CA TYR A 304 13.14 -2.93 8.78
C TYR A 304 13.78 -1.91 7.84
N PHE A 305 15.10 -1.91 7.79
CA PHE A 305 15.91 -1.09 6.89
C PHE A 305 16.80 -2.01 6.06
N GLY A 306 16.56 -2.14 4.75
CA GLY A 306 17.59 -2.66 3.87
C GLY A 306 18.70 -1.62 3.72
N LEU A 307 19.93 -2.09 3.66
CA LEU A 307 21.13 -1.26 3.63
C LEU A 307 21.76 -1.22 2.24
N GLY A 308 21.19 -1.94 1.27
CA GLY A 308 21.82 -2.16 -0.04
C GLY A 308 23.24 -2.71 0.12
N ASP A 309 24.20 -2.05 -0.52
CA ASP A 309 25.60 -2.46 -0.45
C ASP A 309 26.33 -2.02 0.83
N ALA A 310 25.69 -1.25 1.71
CA ALA A 310 26.35 -0.73 2.90
C ALA A 310 26.61 -1.86 3.92
N THR A 311 27.89 -2.08 4.23
CA THR A 311 28.35 -3.11 5.18
C THR A 311 28.45 -2.59 6.62
N LYS A 312 27.97 -1.37 6.89
CA LYS A 312 28.10 -0.71 8.19
C LYS A 312 27.00 0.34 8.38
N VAL A 313 26.53 0.44 9.62
CA VAL A 313 25.67 1.55 10.09
C VAL A 313 26.54 2.50 10.92
N ASP A 314 26.46 3.80 10.63
CA ASP A 314 27.27 4.85 11.27
C ASP A 314 26.56 5.50 12.45
N ALA A 315 25.24 5.67 12.35
CA ALA A 315 24.44 6.24 13.43
C ALA A 315 22.97 5.83 13.29
N ILE A 316 22.30 5.67 14.44
CA ILE A 316 20.84 5.59 14.52
C ILE A 316 20.36 6.76 15.36
N GLU A 317 19.46 7.56 14.82
CA GLU A 317 18.77 8.62 15.53
C GLU A 317 17.30 8.26 15.71
N VAL A 318 16.80 8.30 16.95
CA VAL A 318 15.40 8.13 17.30
C VAL A 318 14.87 9.44 17.86
N ARG A 319 13.83 9.97 17.21
CA ARG A 319 13.00 11.05 17.74
C ARG A 319 11.73 10.44 18.31
N TRP A 320 11.66 10.37 19.64
CA TRP A 320 10.59 9.75 20.38
C TRP A 320 9.33 10.63 20.45
N PRO A 321 8.12 10.04 20.59
CA PRO A 321 6.87 10.77 20.84
C PRO A 321 6.92 11.72 22.05
N SER A 322 7.74 11.39 23.06
CA SER A 322 8.01 12.24 24.22
C SER A 322 8.70 13.58 23.88
N GLY A 323 9.10 13.78 22.62
CA GLY A 323 9.89 14.91 22.15
C GLY A 323 11.40 14.69 22.27
N LYS A 324 11.82 13.57 22.88
CA LYS A 324 13.22 13.24 23.09
C LYS A 324 13.93 12.88 21.79
N ARG A 325 15.17 13.33 21.65
CA ARG A 325 16.10 12.90 20.61
C ARG A 325 17.19 12.03 21.21
N GLN A 326 17.38 10.83 20.68
CA GLN A 326 18.39 9.86 21.12
C GLN A 326 19.23 9.43 19.92
N VAL A 327 20.56 9.47 20.06
CA VAL A 327 21.50 9.08 19.00
C VAL A 327 22.38 7.94 19.52
N VAL A 328 22.48 6.87 18.75
CA VAL A 328 23.31 5.69 19.03
C VAL A 328 24.39 5.58 17.96
N VAL A 329 25.66 5.51 18.38
CA VAL A 329 26.84 5.47 17.48
C VAL A 329 27.81 4.33 17.81
N LYS A 330 27.48 3.49 18.79
CA LYS A 330 28.29 2.36 19.24
C LYS A 330 27.49 1.08 19.14
N ASP A 331 28.19 -0.03 18.92
CA ASP A 331 27.64 -1.38 18.89
C ASP A 331 26.46 -1.52 17.91
N LEU A 332 26.58 -0.86 16.75
CA LEU A 332 25.57 -0.85 15.69
C LEU A 332 25.71 -2.12 14.85
N PRO A 333 24.77 -3.07 14.94
CA PRO A 333 24.86 -4.30 14.19
C PRO A 333 24.39 -4.11 12.74
N ILE A 334 24.76 -5.08 11.90
CA ILE A 334 24.07 -5.39 10.64
C ILE A 334 23.53 -6.82 10.70
N ASN A 335 22.55 -7.10 9.86
CA ASN A 335 21.91 -8.40 9.60
C ASN A 335 21.28 -9.04 10.82
N ARG A 336 20.69 -8.22 11.69
CA ARG A 336 20.01 -8.69 12.91
C ARG A 336 19.11 -7.62 13.51
N LEU A 337 18.36 -8.04 14.52
CA LEU A 337 17.54 -7.17 15.35
C LEU A 337 18.37 -6.43 16.41
N MET A 338 18.24 -5.11 16.41
CA MET A 338 18.68 -4.22 17.48
C MET A 338 17.48 -3.75 18.32
N ARG A 339 17.66 -3.73 19.65
CA ARG A 339 16.67 -3.12 20.56
C ARG A 339 17.19 -1.77 21.03
N ILE A 340 16.36 -0.73 20.92
CA ILE A 340 16.67 0.61 21.41
C ILE A 340 15.64 0.98 22.48
N THR A 341 16.10 1.10 23.71
CA THR A 341 15.26 1.57 24.83
C THR A 341 15.36 3.08 24.95
N GLU A 342 14.22 3.74 25.10
CA GLU A 342 14.13 5.17 25.38
C GLU A 342 14.85 5.45 26.70
N SER A 343 15.91 6.25 26.65
CA SER A 343 16.69 6.54 27.85
C SER A 343 15.94 7.45 28.81
N ASP A 344 16.33 7.48 30.09
CA ASP A 344 15.63 8.26 31.12
C ASP A 344 15.97 9.77 31.13
N ASN A 345 17.11 10.16 30.53
CA ASN A 345 17.66 11.54 30.60
C ASN A 345 17.40 12.40 29.37
#